data_AF-A0A6B3FEY9-F1
#
_entry.id   AF-A0A6B3FEY9-F1
#
_cell.length_a   1.000
_cell.length_b   1.000
_cell.length_c   1.000
_cell.angle_alpha   90.00
_cell.angle_beta   90.00
_cell.angle_gamma   90.00
#
_symmetry.space_group_name_H-M   'P 1'
#
loop_
_entity.id
_entity.type
_entity.pdbx_description
1 polymer ?
#
loop_
_entity_poly.entity_id
_entity_poly.type
_entity_poly.pdbx_seq_one_letter_code
_entity_poly.pdbx_strand_id
1 'polypeptide(L)'
;RCDVNLSLRPNGTKPLGTRSETKNVNSLRSVERAARYEIQRHAAVLSSGGTIVQETRHFHEEDGSTTSGRIKDNAEDYRYFPEP
;
A
#
# COMPACT_ATOMS: atom_id res chain seq x y z
N ARG A 1 13.32 -4.58 8.54
CA ARG A 1 12.03 -3.86 8.40
C ARG A 1 11.77 -3.65 6.91
N CYS A 2 10.53 -3.89 6.47
CA CYS A 2 10.11 -3.75 5.08
C CYS A 2 8.76 -3.00 5.03
N ASP A 3 8.55 -2.26 3.95
CA ASP A 3 7.29 -1.61 3.64
C ASP A 3 6.76 -2.17 2.31
N VAL A 4 5.45 -2.48 2.25
CA VAL A 4 4.80 -3.05 1.07
C VAL A 4 4.06 -1.96 0.32
N ASN A 5 4.55 -1.62 -0.87
CA ASN A 5 3.92 -0.66 -1.77
C ASN A 5 3.14 -1.42 -2.85
N LEU A 6 1.82 -1.24 -2.90
CA LEU A 6 0.96 -2.03 -3.78
C LEU A 6 -0.01 -1.15 -4.59
N SER A 7 -0.17 -1.47 -5.87
CA SER A 7 -1.28 -1.02 -6.70
C SER A 7 -1.73 -2.14 -7.64
N LEU A 8 -3.00 -2.09 -8.05
CA LEU A 8 -3.55 -2.98 -9.07
C LEU A 8 -3.81 -2.18 -10.34
N ARG A 9 -3.69 -2.83 -11.50
CA ARG A 9 -4.14 -2.29 -12.79
C ARG A 9 -4.78 -3.39 -13.62
N PRO A 10 -5.71 -3.05 -14.53
CA PRO A 10 -6.24 -4.03 -15.48
C PRO A 10 -5.11 -4.61 -16.35
N ASN A 11 -5.21 -5.90 -16.68
CA ASN A 11 -4.23 -6.55 -17.55
C ASN A 11 -4.17 -5.88 -18.93
N GLY A 12 -2.98 -5.78 -19.52
CA GLY A 12 -2.75 -5.12 -20.81
C GLY A 12 -2.70 -3.58 -20.76
N THR A 13 -2.99 -2.96 -19.62
CA THR A 13 -2.89 -1.50 -19.46
C THR A 13 -1.49 -1.06 -19.04
N LYS A 14 -1.05 0.10 -19.55
CA LYS A 14 0.22 0.73 -19.15
C LYS A 14 0.16 1.50 -17.82
N PRO A 15 -0.87 2.34 -17.53
CA PRO A 15 -0.85 3.15 -16.32
C PRO A 15 -0.91 2.26 -15.07
N LEU A 16 -0.14 2.64 -14.04
CA LEU A 16 -0.22 2.03 -12.72
C LEU A 16 -1.46 2.58 -12.00
N GLY A 17 -2.11 1.76 -11.17
CA GLY A 17 -3.21 2.22 -10.33
C GLY A 17 -2.73 3.00 -9.10
N THR A 18 -3.68 3.51 -8.32
CA THR A 18 -3.40 4.20 -7.06
C THR A 18 -2.72 3.26 -6.07
N ARG A 19 -1.66 3.77 -5.43
CA ARG A 19 -0.81 3.01 -4.50
C ARG A 19 -1.30 3.13 -3.05
N SER A 20 -1.40 2.01 -2.34
CA SER A 20 -1.36 1.98 -0.87
C SER A 20 0.03 1.54 -0.39
N GLU A 21 0.43 2.00 0.80
CA GLU A 21 1.70 1.63 1.43
C GLU A 21 1.46 1.03 2.80
N THR A 22 1.74 -0.27 2.98
CA THR A 22 1.67 -0.94 4.28
C THR A 22 3.02 -0.87 4.98
N LYS A 23 3.08 -0.23 6.15
CA LYS A 23 4.31 0.00 6.91
C LYS A 23 4.54 -1.07 7.98
N ASN A 24 5.77 -1.14 8.47
CA ASN A 24 6.18 -1.90 9.67
C ASN A 24 6.04 -3.42 9.53
N VAL A 25 6.30 -3.95 8.33
CA VAL A 25 6.26 -5.39 8.09
C VAL A 25 7.62 -6.01 8.46
N ASN A 26 7.62 -7.00 9.36
CA ASN A 26 8.83 -7.40 10.08
C ASN A 26 9.41 -8.77 9.70
N SER A 27 8.74 -9.52 8.81
CA SER A 27 9.27 -10.80 8.30
C SER A 27 8.90 -11.01 6.82
N LEU A 28 9.62 -11.89 6.12
CA LEU A 28 9.28 -12.26 4.73
C LEU A 28 7.89 -12.88 4.63
N ARG A 29 7.50 -13.70 5.61
CA ARG A 29 6.15 -14.27 5.71
C ARG A 29 5.09 -13.17 5.89
N SER A 30 5.39 -12.16 6.71
CA SER A 30 4.51 -11.01 6.93
C SER A 30 4.37 -10.17 5.66
N VAL A 31 5.44 -10.03 4.87
CA VAL A 31 5.40 -9.34 3.56
C VAL A 31 4.44 -10.06 2.60
N GLU A 32 4.53 -11.38 2.50
CA GLU A 32 3.61 -12.17 1.67
C GLU A 32 2.15 -11.99 2.12
N ARG A 33 1.89 -12.08 3.44
CA ARG A 33 0.54 -11.91 4.01
C ARG A 33 -0.01 -10.51 3.74
N ALA A 34 0.78 -9.47 4.00
CA ALA A 34 0.39 -8.08 3.76
C ALA A 34 0.08 -7.84 2.27
N ALA A 35 0.93 -8.33 1.37
CA ALA A 35 0.70 -8.21 -0.06
C ALA A 35 -0.57 -8.95 -0.49
N ARG A 36 -0.76 -10.19 -0.05
CA ARG A 36 -1.95 -10.99 -0.39
C ARG A 36 -3.24 -10.34 0.09
N TYR A 37 -3.25 -9.82 1.32
CA TYR A 37 -4.40 -9.11 1.86
C TYR A 37 -4.70 -7.83 1.06
N GLU A 38 -3.69 -7.00 0.78
CA GLU A 38 -3.88 -5.76 0.02
C GLU A 38 -4.31 -6.02 -1.44
N ILE A 39 -3.85 -7.11 -2.08
CA ILE A 39 -4.34 -7.52 -3.40
C ILE A 39 -5.85 -7.79 -3.34
N GLN A 40 -6.29 -8.61 -2.38
CA GLN A 40 -7.71 -8.95 -2.22
C GLN A 40 -8.55 -7.70 -1.91
N ARG A 41 -8.06 -6.82 -1.03
CA ARG A 41 -8.73 -5.57 -0.69
C ARG A 41 -8.84 -4.64 -1.89
N HIS A 42 -7.75 -4.43 -2.64
CA HIS A 42 -7.78 -3.60 -3.85
C HIS A 42 -8.75 -4.15 -4.88
N ALA A 43 -8.69 -5.47 -5.12
CA ALA A 43 -9.59 -6.13 -6.06
C ALA A 43 -11.06 -5.95 -5.65
N ALA A 44 -11.41 -6.18 -4.38
CA ALA A 44 -12.78 -6.02 -3.89
C ALA A 44 -13.31 -4.59 -4.09
N VAL A 45 -12.53 -3.57 -3.72
CA VAL A 45 -12.91 -2.16 -3.88
C VAL A 45 -13.08 -1.79 -5.36
N LEU A 46 -12.14 -2.20 -6.22
CA LEU A 46 -12.20 -1.88 -7.64
C LEU A 46 -13.35 -2.63 -8.34
N SER A 47 -13.59 -3.89 -7.99
CA SER A 47 -14.69 -4.69 -8.53
C SER A 47 -16.06 -4.17 -8.10
N SER A 48 -16.19 -3.51 -6.94
CA SER A 48 -17.42 -2.84 -6.52
C SER A 48 -17.60 -1.44 -7.12
N GLY A 49 -16.74 -1.02 -8.06
CA GLY A 49 -16.76 0.31 -8.66
C GLY A 49 -16.21 1.44 -7.77
N GLY A 50 -15.59 1.08 -6.64
CA GLY A 50 -14.94 2.04 -5.75
C GLY A 50 -13.55 2.46 -6.25
N THR A 51 -12.94 3.38 -5.52
CA THR A 51 -11.61 3.90 -5.82
C THR A 51 -10.64 3.62 -4.67
N ILE A 52 -9.39 3.35 -5.01
CA ILE A 52 -8.33 3.20 -4.01
C ILE A 52 -7.83 4.58 -3.62
N VAL A 53 -7.79 4.83 -2.31
CA VAL A 53 -7.20 6.03 -1.72
C VAL A 53 -5.69 5.83 -1.57
N GLN A 54 -4.93 6.87 -1.89
CA GLN A 54 -3.49 6.86 -1.62
C GLN A 54 -3.26 7.07 -0.14
N GLU A 55 -2.80 6.03 0.56
CA GLU A 55 -2.67 6.05 2.02
C GLU A 55 -1.55 5.15 2.52
N THR A 56 -1.10 5.44 3.74
CA THR A 56 -0.31 4.53 4.55
C THR A 56 -1.23 3.66 5.40
N ARG A 57 -0.98 2.36 5.44
CA ARG A 57 -1.74 1.35 6.17
C ARG A 57 -0.85 0.64 7.20
N HIS A 58 -1.48 0.14 8.26
CA HIS A 58 -0.82 -0.64 9.31
C HIS A 58 -1.08 -2.14 9.09
N PHE A 59 -0.06 -2.97 9.28
CA PHE A 59 -0.20 -4.44 9.20
C PHE A 59 -0.42 -5.05 10.58
N HIS A 60 -1.45 -5.89 10.70
CA HIS A 60 -1.74 -6.64 11.93
C HIS A 60 -1.15 -8.05 11.83
N GLU A 61 -0.12 -8.34 12.64
CA GLU A 61 0.56 -9.66 12.59
C GLU A 61 -0.36 -10.83 13.00
N GLU A 62 -1.34 -10.56 13.87
CA GLU A 62 -2.26 -11.55 14.42
C GLU A 62 -3.07 -12.24 13.32
N ASP A 63 -3.76 -11.47 12.50
CA ASP A 63 -4.68 -11.98 11.47
C ASP A 63 -4.15 -11.76 10.04
N GLY A 64 -3.15 -10.89 9.86
CA GLY A 64 -2.58 -10.54 8.56
C GLY A 64 -3.40 -9.50 7.81
N SER A 65 -4.34 -8.84 8.50
CA SER A 65 -5.14 -7.76 7.95
C SER A 65 -4.38 -6.44 7.93
N THR A 66 -4.98 -5.43 7.31
CA THR A 66 -4.47 -4.06 7.35
C THR A 66 -5.55 -3.08 7.74
N THR A 67 -5.18 -2.03 8.46
CA THR A 67 -6.07 -0.89 8.74
C THR A 67 -5.57 0.37 8.05
N SER A 68 -6.51 1.23 7.66
CA SER A 68 -6.22 2.56 7.13
C SER A 68 -5.46 3.38 8.18
N GLY A 69 -4.51 4.18 7.72
CA GLY A 69 -3.74 5.10 8.54
C GLY A 69 -3.82 6.51 7.94
N ARG A 70 -2.67 7.08 7.59
CA ARG A 70 -2.61 8.45 7.05
C ARG A 70 -2.90 8.46 5.55
N ILE A 71 -3.88 9.26 5.12
CA ILE A 71 -4.08 9.59 3.70
C ILE A 71 -2.94 10.48 3.21
N LYS A 72 -2.35 10.15 2.07
CA LYS A 72 -1.29 10.92 1.43
C LYS A 72 -1.91 11.85 0.39
N ASP A 73 -2.34 13.02 0.85
CA ASP A 73 -2.92 14.07 0.00
C ASP A 73 -1.85 14.74 -0.88
N ASN A 74 -0.66 15.01 -0.33
CA ASN A 74 0.49 15.56 -1.06
C ASN A 74 1.80 14.82 -0.74
N ALA A 75 2.73 14.78 -1.69
CA ALA A 75 4.08 14.30 -1.42
C ALA A 75 4.78 15.30 -0.49
N GLU A 76 5.35 14.81 0.61
CA GLU A 76 6.15 15.65 1.51
C GLU A 76 7.42 16.12 0.79
N ASP A 77 7.67 17.43 0.81
CA ASP A 77 8.93 18.00 0.33
C ASP A 77 10.02 17.75 1.37
N TYR A 78 10.86 16.76 1.09
CA TYR A 78 11.98 16.39 1.95
C TYR A 78 13.13 17.40 1.90
N ARG A 79 13.08 18.42 1.02
CA ARG A 79 14.08 19.48 0.89
C ARG A 79 15.51 18.92 0.88
N TYR A 80 15.79 17.94 0.02
CA TYR A 80 17.11 17.32 -0.07
C TYR A 80 18.20 18.38 -0.36
N PHE A 81 19.25 18.41 0.46
CA PHE A 81 20.46 19.19 0.25
C PHE A 81 21.69 18.35 0.68
N PRO A 82 22.88 18.61 0.12
CA PRO A 82 24.11 17.93 0.54
C PRO A 82 24.41 18.20 2.02
N GLU A 83 24.88 17.18 2.74
CA GLU A 83 25.39 17.36 4.10
C GLU A 83 26.63 18.28 4.04
N PRO A 84 26.71 19.32 4.89
CA PRO A 84 27.69 20.41 4.77
C PRO A 84 29.13 20.01 5.09
#